data_AF-A0A3D1SCE4-F1
#
_entry.id   AF-A0A3D1SCE4-F1
#
_cell.length_a   1.000
_cell.length_b   1.000
_cell.length_c   1.000
_cell.angle_alpha   90.00
_cell.angle_beta   90.00
_cell.angle_gamma   90.00
#
_symmetry.space_group_name_H-M   'P 1'
#
loop_
_entity.id
_entity.type
_entity.pdbx_description
1 polymer ?
#
loop_
_entity_poly.entity_id
_entity_poly.type
_entity_poly.pdbx_seq_one_letter_code
_entity_poly.pdbx_strand_id
1 'polypeptide(L)' 'MIHIIQQALALLLLLGCKAIETPPEIPSAGNDTYKNPVINYSLPDPTVIKANDGFFYLYATEDIRNTPIYCSQDLVNW' A
#
# COMPACT_ATOMS: atom_id res chain seq x y z
N MET A 1 -13.20 49.05 -5.80
CA MET A 1 -12.43 48.26 -4.81
C MET A 1 -12.92 46.82 -4.72
N ILE A 2 -14.23 46.57 -4.57
CA ILE A 2 -14.83 45.22 -4.55
C ILE A 2 -14.57 44.39 -5.83
N HIS A 3 -14.62 45.01 -7.02
CA HIS A 3 -14.35 44.28 -8.28
C HIS A 3 -12.88 43.88 -8.47
N ILE A 4 -11.94 44.66 -7.91
CA ILE A 4 -10.50 44.31 -7.93
C ILE A 4 -10.26 43.08 -7.03
N ILE A 5 -10.95 43.00 -5.89
CA ILE A 5 -10.87 41.87 -4.96
C ILE A 5 -11.46 40.58 -5.58
N GLN A 6 -12.59 40.68 -6.30
CA GLN A 6 -13.16 39.53 -7.02
C GLN A 6 -12.25 39.01 -8.14
N GLN A 7 -11.62 39.91 -8.91
CA GLN A 7 -10.71 39.51 -9.98
C GLN A 7 -9.43 38.87 -9.43
N ALA A 8 -8.90 39.37 -8.31
CA ALA A 8 -7.75 38.78 -7.63
C ALA A 8 -8.06 37.37 -7.06
N LEU A 9 -9.26 37.16 -6.51
CA LEU A 9 -9.69 35.86 -6.00
C LEU A 9 -9.88 34.82 -7.12
N ALA A 10 -10.40 35.25 -8.27
CA ALA A 10 -10.55 34.39 -9.45
C ALA A 10 -9.18 33.96 -10.02
N LEU A 11 -8.17 34.83 -9.98
CA LEU A 11 -6.82 34.51 -10.44
C LEU A 11 -6.09 33.55 -9.49
N LEU A 12 -6.39 33.60 -8.19
CA LEU A 12 -5.83 32.70 -7.18
C LEU A 12 -6.34 31.25 -7.33
N LEU A 13 -7.58 31.07 -7.80
CA LEU A 13 -8.18 29.75 -8.05
C LEU A 13 -7.55 29.02 -9.26
N LEU A 14 -6.97 29.75 -10.21
CA LEU A 14 -6.36 29.18 -11.41
C LEU A 14 -4.91 28.67 -11.19
N LEU A 15 -4.29 29.00 -10.05
CA LEU A 15 -2.93 28.56 -9.69
C LEU A 15 -2.90 27.24 -8.90
N GLY A 16 -4.06 26.66 -8.58
CA GLY A 16 -4.20 25.52 -7.64
C GLY A 16 -4.03 24.11 -8.21
N CYS A 17 -3.89 23.93 -9.53
CA CYS A 17 -3.76 22.59 -10.12
C CYS A 17 -2.39 22.38 -10.77
N LYS A 18 -1.38 22.09 -9.94
CA LYS A 18 -0.28 21.22 -10.36
C LYS A 18 -0.61 19.84 -9.83
N ALA A 19 -1.27 19.02 -10.66
CA ALA A 19 -1.22 17.59 -10.46
C ALA A 19 0.26 17.20 -10.51
N ILE A 20 0.79 16.69 -9.40
CA ILE A 20 2.06 16.00 -9.40
C ILE A 20 1.82 14.74 -10.23
N GLU A 21 2.20 14.79 -11.50
CA GLU A 21 2.39 13.60 -12.31
C GLU A 21 3.64 12.93 -11.72
N THR A 22 3.43 12.04 -10.74
CA THR A 22 4.45 11.07 -10.38
C THR A 22 4.76 10.32 -11.67
N PRO A 23 6.03 10.26 -12.13
CA PRO A 23 6.39 9.43 -13.26
C PRO A 23 5.80 8.03 -13.05
N PRO A 24 5.30 7.36 -14.10
CA PRO A 24 4.84 5.98 -13.95
C PRO A 24 5.99 5.23 -13.29
N GLU A 25 5.73 4.68 -12.11
CA GLU A 25 6.65 3.75 -11.48
C GLU A 25 6.80 2.62 -12.50
N ILE A 26 7.90 2.65 -13.25
CA ILE A 26 8.26 1.56 -14.13
C ILE A 26 8.25 0.37 -13.20
N PRO A 27 7.35 -0.62 -13.36
CA PRO A 27 7.40 -1.80 -12.52
C PRO A 27 8.81 -2.31 -12.72
N SER A 28 9.60 -2.22 -11.66
CA SER A 28 10.96 -2.69 -11.66
C SER A 28 10.84 -4.11 -12.19
N ALA A 29 11.37 -4.37 -13.38
CA ALA A 29 11.56 -5.72 -13.90
C ALA A 29 12.65 -6.43 -13.07
N GLY A 30 12.60 -6.25 -11.75
CA GLY A 30 13.43 -6.88 -10.75
C GLY A 30 12.80 -8.22 -10.46
N ASN A 31 13.06 -9.17 -11.34
CA ASN A 31 12.95 -10.61 -11.10
C ASN A 31 11.62 -11.04 -10.44
N ASP A 32 10.63 -11.47 -11.24
CA ASP A 32 9.36 -12.10 -10.81
C ASP A 32 9.55 -13.47 -10.10
N THR A 33 10.67 -13.63 -9.40
CA THR A 33 11.10 -14.83 -8.71
C THR A 33 11.16 -14.54 -7.23
N TYR A 34 10.53 -15.40 -6.44
CA TYR A 34 10.66 -15.39 -4.97
C TYR A 34 11.53 -16.58 -4.54
N LYS A 35 11.97 -16.55 -3.28
CA LYS A 35 12.69 -17.67 -2.67
C LYS A 35 12.00 -18.07 -1.38
N ASN A 36 11.84 -19.38 -1.21
CA ASN A 36 11.37 -19.93 0.05
C ASN A 36 12.50 -20.00 1.10
N PRO A 37 12.16 -19.90 2.39
CA PRO A 37 10.84 -19.51 2.91
C PRO A 37 10.57 -18.01 2.71
N VAL A 38 9.33 -17.62 2.42
CA VAL A 38 8.93 -16.21 2.25
C VAL A 38 8.90 -15.43 3.57
N ILE A 39 8.71 -16.14 4.70
CA ILE A 39 8.90 -15.62 6.05
C ILE A 39 9.93 -16.51 6.74
N ASN A 40 11.08 -15.96 7.12
CA ASN A 40 12.17 -16.72 7.73
C ASN A 40 12.02 -16.82 9.27
N TYR A 41 10.84 -17.20 9.71
CA TYR A 41 10.48 -17.47 11.11
C TYR A 41 9.45 -18.62 11.17
N SER A 42 9.33 -19.27 12.33
CA SER A 42 8.43 -20.40 12.52
C SER A 42 6.97 -19.94 12.56
N LEU A 43 6.21 -20.25 11.51
CA LEU A 43 4.76 -20.03 11.42
C LEU A 43 4.07 -21.35 11.02
N PRO A 44 3.93 -22.30 11.95
CA PRO A 44 3.34 -23.61 11.64
C PRO A 44 1.85 -23.48 11.31
N ASP A 45 1.35 -24.36 10.43
CA ASP A 45 -0.05 -24.40 9.98
C ASP A 45 -0.61 -23.07 9.45
N PRO A 46 0.06 -22.39 8.49
CA PRO A 46 -0.37 -21.08 8.03
C PRO A 46 -1.73 -21.17 7.33
N THR A 47 -2.66 -20.31 7.73
CA THR A 47 -3.91 -20.07 7.02
C THR A 47 -3.91 -18.66 6.43
N VAL A 48 -4.23 -18.55 5.14
CA VAL A 48 -4.24 -17.28 4.39
C VAL A 48 -5.64 -16.98 3.88
N ILE A 49 -6.09 -15.75 4.08
CA ILE A 49 -7.32 -15.21 3.49
C ILE A 49 -7.02 -13.95 2.68
N LYS A 50 -7.80 -13.69 1.62
CA LYS A 50 -7.82 -12.40 0.94
C LYS A 50 -9.06 -11.63 1.38
N ALA A 51 -8.88 -10.44 1.94
CA ALA A 51 -9.99 -9.60 2.39
C ALA A 51 -10.48 -8.65 1.27
N ASN A 52 -11.60 -8.00 1.52
CA ASN A 52 -12.23 -7.08 0.56
C ASN A 52 -11.45 -5.78 0.34
N ASP A 53 -10.52 -5.45 1.23
CA ASP A 53 -9.58 -4.33 1.09
C ASP A 53 -8.43 -4.62 0.11
N GLY A 54 -8.37 -5.85 -0.42
CA GLY A 54 -7.37 -6.28 -1.39
C GLY A 54 -6.10 -6.89 -0.78
N PHE A 55 -5.98 -6.94 0.55
CA PHE A 55 -4.83 -7.51 1.25
C PHE A 55 -5.02 -8.99 1.56
N PHE A 56 -3.89 -9.68 1.71
CA PHE A 56 -3.79 -11.03 2.24
C PHE A 56 -3.44 -10.96 3.72
N TYR A 57 -4.16 -11.75 4.51
CA TYR A 57 -3.91 -11.91 5.94
C TYR A 57 -3.49 -13.34 6.24
N LEU A 58 -2.40 -13.50 6.97
CA LEU A 58 -1.89 -14.79 7.42
C LEU A 58 -1.92 -14.87 8.94
N TYR A 59 -2.43 -15.99 9.45
CA TYR A 59 -2.33 -16.38 10.85
C TYR A 59 -1.87 -17.83 10.94
N ALA A 60 -1.13 -18.16 11.99
CA ALA A 60 -0.45 -19.44 12.19
C ALA A 60 -0.65 -19.95 13.63
N THR A 61 -0.38 -21.24 13.84
CA THR A 61 -0.37 -21.84 15.18
C THR A 61 0.80 -21.26 15.98
N GLU A 62 0.55 -20.82 17.21
CA GLU A 62 1.56 -20.19 18.06
C GLU A 62 1.41 -20.62 19.52
N ASP A 63 2.52 -20.61 20.26
CA ASP A 63 2.55 -20.88 21.72
C ASP A 63 2.75 -19.57 22.51
N ILE A 64 2.00 -18.53 22.13
CA ILE A 64 1.99 -17.22 22.80
C ILE A 64 0.55 -16.76 23.07
N ARG A 65 0.39 -15.76 23.95
CA ARG A 65 -0.93 -15.29 24.41
C ARG A 65 -1.85 -14.84 23.28
N ASN A 66 -1.32 -14.22 22.23
CA ASN A 66 -2.09 -13.68 21.11
C ASN A 66 -1.56 -14.27 19.80
N THR A 67 -2.46 -14.61 18.88
CA THR A 67 -2.08 -15.00 17.52
C THR A 67 -1.65 -13.77 16.72
N PRO A 68 -0.41 -13.71 16.21
CA PRO A 68 0.03 -12.65 15.31
C PRO A 68 -0.72 -12.76 13.97
N ILE A 69 -0.98 -11.60 13.36
CA ILE A 69 -1.61 -11.52 12.03
C ILE A 69 -0.65 -10.74 11.12
N TYR A 70 -0.21 -11.38 10.04
CA TYR A 70 0.65 -10.78 9.02
C TYR A 70 -0.20 -10.25 7.87
N CYS A 71 0.29 -9.24 7.15
CA CYS A 71 -0.45 -8.54 6.10
C CYS A 71 0.42 -8.36 4.86
N SER A 72 -0.04 -8.83 3.72
CA SER A 72 0.70 -8.78 2.46
C SER A 72 -0.19 -8.28 1.32
N GLN A 73 0.42 -7.62 0.33
CA GLN A 73 -0.25 -7.29 -0.94
C GLN A 73 0.04 -8.32 -2.04
N ASP A 74 1.11 -9.11 -1.91
CA ASP A 74 1.70 -9.85 -3.01
C ASP A 74 2.05 -11.31 -2.69
N LEU A 75 1.73 -11.79 -1.47
CA LEU A 75 2.03 -13.13 -0.97
C LEU A 75 3.54 -13.44 -0.79
N VAL A 76 4.43 -12.45 -0.96
CA VAL A 76 5.88 -12.61 -0.84
C VAL A 76 6.43 -11.72 0.26
N ASN A 77 6.00 -10.46 0.31
CA ASN A 77 6.33 -9.49 1.35
C ASN A 77 5.20 -9.47 2.39
N TRP A 78 5.46 -10.04 3.57
CA TRP A 78 4.48 -10.29 4.64
C TRP A 78 4.72 -9.49 5.92
#